data_AF-A0A2E9YI60-F1
#
_entry.id   AF-A0A2E9YI60-F1
#
_cell.length_a   1.000
_cell.length_b   1.000
_cell.length_c   1.000
_cell.angle_alpha   90.00
_cell.angle_beta   90.00
_cell.angle_gamma   90.00
#
_symmetry.space_group_name_H-M   'P 1'
#
loop_
_entity.id
_entity.type
_entity.pdbx_description
1 polymer ?
#
loop_
_entity_poly.entity_id
_entity_poly.type
_entity_poly.pdbx_seq_one_letter_code
_entity_poly.pdbx_strand_id
1 'polypeptide(L)' 'MAAKRDEMTLWTGYFDSRISRSDGRRVPKSASISKP' A
#
# COMPACT_ATOMS: atom_id res chain seq x y z
N MET A 1 -5.76 -10.43 20.27
CA MET A 1 -6.89 -9.75 19.60
C MET A 1 -7.24 -10.59 18.38
N ALA A 2 -8.48 -11.09 18.28
CA ALA A 2 -8.93 -11.75 17.06
C ALA A 2 -9.11 -10.67 15.99
N ALA A 3 -8.53 -10.87 14.79
CA ALA A 3 -8.77 -9.97 13.67
C ALA A 3 -10.29 -9.93 13.39
N LYS A 4 -10.89 -8.74 13.45
CA LYS A 4 -12.28 -8.55 13.00
C LYS A 4 -12.32 -8.85 11.51
N ARG A 5 -13.35 -9.59 11.08
CA ARG A 5 -13.44 -10.13 9.72
C ARG A 5 -13.49 -9.06 8.62
N ASP A 6 -13.88 -7.83 8.97
CA ASP A 6 -14.05 -6.71 8.04
C ASP A 6 -12.92 -5.66 8.12
N GLU A 7 -11.88 -5.91 8.92
CA GLU A 7 -10.75 -4.99 9.06
C GLU A 7 -9.52 -5.54 8.31
N MET A 8 -8.77 -4.63 7.68
CA MET A 8 -7.50 -4.94 7.04
C MET A 8 -6.46 -3.89 7.42
N THR A 9 -5.26 -4.34 7.75
CA THR A 9 -4.11 -3.44 7.94
C THR A 9 -3.41 -3.22 6.60
N LEU A 10 -3.28 -1.96 6.21
CA LEU A 10 -2.54 -1.54 5.02
C LEU A 10 -1.35 -0.68 5.40
N TRP A 11 -0.24 -0.85 4.70
CA TRP A 11 0.90 0.05 4.80
C TRP A 11 0.80 1.13 3.71
N THR A 12 0.97 2.41 4.06
CA THR A 12 0.84 3.52 3.10
C THR A 12 1.83 3.39 1.93
N GLY A 13 3.01 2.81 2.17
CA GLY A 13 3.99 2.51 1.12
C GLY A 13 3.47 1.63 -0.02
N TYR A 14 2.38 0.87 0.18
CA TYR A 14 1.73 0.10 -0.88
C TYR A 14 1.22 0.97 -2.03
N PHE A 15 0.94 2.24 -1.77
CA PHE A 15 0.37 3.20 -2.71
C PHE A 15 1.38 4.26 -3.16
N ASP A 16 2.65 4.19 -2.76
CA ASP A 16 3.63 5.24 -3.02
C ASP A 16 4.23 5.12 -4.42
N SER A 17 3.92 6.09 -5.28
CA SER A 17 4.40 6.14 -6.67
C SER A 17 5.91 6.40 -6.78
N ARG A 18 6.55 6.84 -5.70
CA ARG A 18 7.99 7.17 -5.65
C ARG A 18 8.88 5.94 -5.48
N ILE A 19 8.35 4.84 -4.93
CA ILE A 19 9.14 3.63 -4.64
C ILE A 19 8.80 2.52 -5.64
N SER A 20 9.70 1.55 -5.81
CA SER A 20 9.47 0.42 -6.72
C SER A 20 8.58 -0.66 -6.10
N ARG A 21 8.22 -1.69 -6.89
CA ARG A 21 7.49 -2.86 -6.36
C ARG A 21 8.35 -3.68 -5.40
N SER A 22 9.66 -3.77 -5.66
CA SER A 22 10.62 -4.42 -4.76
C SER A 22 10.78 -3.66 -3.45
N ASP A 23 10.62 -2.33 -3.47
CA ASP A 23 10.66 -1.49 -2.26
C ASP A 23 9.33 -1.46 -1.51
N GLY A 24 8.32 -2.18 -2.01
CA GLY A 24 7.08 -2.46 -1.28
C GLY A 24 5.81 -1.86 -1.87
N ARG A 25 5.87 -1.09 -2.97
CA ARG A 25 4.65 -0.65 -3.67
C ARG A 25 3.85 -1.86 -4.17
N ARG A 26 2.55 -1.92 -3.86
CA ARG A 26 1.65 -3.02 -4.29
C ARG A 26 0.69 -2.59 -5.39
N VAL A 27 0.32 -1.31 -5.43
CA VAL A 27 -0.58 -0.73 -6.43
C VAL A 27 0.16 -0.42 -7.74
N PRO A 28 -0.48 -0.54 -8.92
CA PRO A 28 0.08 -0.08 -10.19
C PRO A 28 0.48 1.39 -10.11
N LYS A 29 1.56 1.77 -10.82
CA LYS A 29 2.10 3.14 -10.74
C LYS A 29 1.08 4.20 -11.19
N SER A 30 0.23 3.88 -12.16
CA SER A 30 -0.84 4.75 -12.65
C SER A 30 -1.96 5.02 -11.63
N ALA A 31 -2.11 4.15 -10.63
CA ALA A 31 -3.10 4.27 -9.56
C ALA A 31 -2.46 4.58 -8.19
N SER A 32 -1.15 4.85 -8.17
CA SER A 32 -0.38 5.20 -6.97
C SER A 32 -0.22 6.71 -6.87
N ILE A 33 -0.05 7.25 -5.65
CA ILE A 33 0.13 8.69 -5.39
C ILE A 33 1.50 8.97 -4.78
N SER A 34 1.99 10.20 -4.90
CA SER A 34 3.25 10.60 -4.28
C SER A 34 3.03 10.88 -2.80
N LYS A 35 3.79 10.22 -1.90
CA LYS A 35 3.64 10.36 -0.44
C LYS A 35 2.19 10.11 0.06
N PRO A 36 1.65 8.90 -0.14
CA PRO A 36 0.35 8.49 0.40
C PRO A 36 0.30 8.48 1.92
#